data_AF-A0A355DWP0-F1
#
_entry.id   AF-A0A355DWP0-F1
#
_cell.length_a   1.000
_cell.length_b   1.000
_cell.length_c   1.000
_cell.angle_alpha   90.00
_cell.angle_beta   90.00
_cell.angle_gamma   90.00
#
_symmetry.space_group_name_H-M   'P 1'
#
loop_
_entity.id
_entity.type
_entity.pdbx_description
1 polymer ?
#
loop_
_entity_poly.entity_id
_entity_poly.type
_entity_poly.pdbx_seq_one_letter_code
_entity_poly.pdbx_strand_id
1 'polypeptide(L)'
;MSVKASGGSSVARPQLYQTVPVATIIQAEQQDRFLAGGELSALSEYFRSGTKRLEIASTITQNSDLIVSRAANRIFTGGSPMAYLEKPVEAPVQEMAMAGAGTDVSRTMQLGTATYVESGGGFFEGFRNIFSGSTGGPAPAGFRPINVARYGPSNMQKSLRDLSWMLRYVTYAIVAGDPNIITVNVRGLREIIENACSGDATLLALQEMRGASLGYFKNDAVAAGIVSDYFEIVINEFKAPNPGDKVRQRPSSDQQGLQLPQSYFNAAERRPKFVMKPGLSAVEKNDVVKAAYRQIFERDITR
;
A
#
# COMPACT_ATOMS: atom_id res chain seq x y z
N MET A 1 38.53 3.17 -16.65
CA MET A 1 38.63 1.70 -16.56
C MET A 1 37.81 1.10 -17.68
N SER A 2 38.42 0.32 -18.58
CA SER A 2 37.67 -0.49 -19.55
C SER A 2 37.33 -1.83 -18.92
N VAL A 3 36.05 -2.21 -18.96
CA VAL A 3 35.58 -3.51 -18.47
C VAL A 3 36.02 -4.57 -19.49
N LYS A 4 36.87 -5.52 -19.08
CA LYS A 4 37.46 -6.54 -19.96
C LYS A 4 36.71 -7.88 -19.96
N ALA A 5 35.77 -8.07 -19.04
CA ALA A 5 34.99 -9.29 -18.90
C ALA A 5 33.57 -8.97 -18.41
N SER A 6 32.59 -9.76 -18.84
CA SER A 6 31.19 -9.68 -18.40
C SER A 6 30.69 -11.09 -18.09
N GLY A 7 29.99 -11.24 -16.96
CA GLY A 7 29.35 -12.51 -16.55
C GLY A 7 27.99 -12.76 -17.21
N GLY A 8 27.54 -11.86 -18.10
CA GLY A 8 26.19 -11.85 -18.65
C GLY A 8 25.17 -11.19 -17.72
N SER A 9 24.03 -10.77 -18.27
CA SER A 9 22.88 -10.30 -17.50
C SER A 9 21.75 -11.33 -17.62
N SER A 10 21.24 -11.78 -16.47
CA SER A 10 20.03 -12.60 -16.41
C SER A 10 18.82 -11.73 -16.08
N VAL A 11 17.64 -12.18 -16.48
CA VAL A 11 16.39 -11.49 -16.13
C VAL A 11 16.06 -11.78 -14.66
N ALA A 12 16.38 -10.83 -13.79
CA ALA A 12 15.99 -10.88 -12.38
C ALA A 12 14.81 -9.92 -12.13
N ARG A 13 13.72 -10.43 -11.55
CA ARG A 13 12.56 -9.62 -11.15
C ARG A 13 12.59 -9.41 -9.64
N PRO A 14 12.68 -8.16 -9.15
CA PRO A 14 12.63 -7.91 -7.72
C PRO A 14 11.24 -8.23 -7.16
N GLN A 15 11.20 -8.75 -5.95
CA GLN A 15 9.95 -8.95 -5.23
C GLN A 15 9.42 -7.60 -4.74
N LEU A 16 8.16 -7.30 -5.05
CA LEU A 16 7.54 -6.00 -4.79
C LEU A 16 6.71 -6.03 -3.51
N TYR A 17 5.87 -7.05 -3.37
CA TYR A 17 4.99 -7.26 -2.22
C TYR A 17 4.54 -8.72 -2.16
N GLN A 18 3.92 -9.11 -1.04
CA GLN A 18 3.37 -10.44 -0.82
C GLN A 18 1.84 -10.42 -0.84
N THR A 19 1.25 -11.55 -1.22
CA THR A 19 -0.20 -11.79 -1.15
C THR A 19 -0.44 -13.07 -0.36
N VAL A 20 -1.63 -13.23 0.23
CA VAL A 20 -1.96 -14.44 1.02
C VAL A 20 -1.78 -15.73 0.21
N PRO A 21 -2.27 -15.84 -1.05
CA PRO A 21 -2.06 -17.05 -1.83
C PRO A 21 -0.59 -17.34 -2.16
N VAL A 22 0.17 -16.30 -2.53
CA VAL A 22 1.59 -16.48 -2.87
C VAL A 22 2.40 -16.88 -1.64
N ALA A 23 2.17 -16.24 -0.49
CA ALA A 23 2.87 -16.55 0.75
C ALA A 23 2.61 -17.98 1.25
N THR A 24 1.36 -18.46 1.17
CA THR A 24 0.97 -19.82 1.58
C THR A 24 1.55 -20.89 0.67
N ILE A 25 1.53 -20.68 -0.65
CA ILE A 25 2.10 -21.63 -1.62
C ILE A 25 3.63 -21.70 -1.47
N ILE A 26 4.29 -20.55 -1.34
CA ILE A 26 5.74 -20.47 -1.17
C ILE A 26 6.19 -21.21 0.09
N GLN A 27 5.44 -21.13 1.19
CA GLN A 27 5.80 -21.81 2.43
C GLN A 27 5.87 -23.35 2.26
N ALA A 28 4.97 -23.93 1.47
CA ALA A 28 4.99 -25.36 1.15
C ALA A 28 6.08 -25.69 0.12
N GLU A 29 6.27 -24.83 -0.88
CA GLU A 29 7.31 -24.97 -1.92
C GLU A 29 8.73 -24.98 -1.31
N GLN A 30 9.04 -24.05 -0.41
CA GLN A 30 10.33 -23.99 0.29
C GLN A 30 10.61 -25.23 1.16
N GLN A 31 9.59 -26.04 1.44
CA GLN A 31 9.68 -27.29 2.20
C GLN A 31 9.58 -28.54 1.32
N ASP A 32 9.46 -28.40 0.00
CA ASP A 32 9.25 -29.48 -0.97
C ASP A 32 8.11 -30.42 -0.58
N ARG A 33 7.05 -29.87 0.02
CA ARG A 33 5.88 -30.64 0.42
C ARG A 33 4.62 -30.14 -0.27
N PHE A 34 3.62 -30.99 -0.25
CA PHE A 34 2.27 -30.57 -0.60
C PHE A 34 1.67 -29.68 0.50
N LEU A 35 0.71 -28.86 0.10
CA LEU A 35 -0.06 -28.00 1.00
C LEU A 35 -0.74 -28.86 2.07
N ALA A 36 -0.58 -28.45 3.33
CA ALA A 36 -1.23 -29.09 4.46
C ALA A 36 -2.70 -28.66 4.55
N GLY A 37 -3.54 -29.43 5.26
CA GLY A 37 -4.95 -29.10 5.44
C GLY A 37 -5.20 -27.70 6.02
N GLY A 38 -4.34 -27.24 6.93
CA GLY A 38 -4.43 -25.87 7.48
C GLY A 38 -4.16 -24.78 6.44
N GLU A 39 -3.18 -24.98 5.55
CA GLU A 39 -2.86 -24.03 4.48
C GLU A 39 -3.95 -24.00 3.40
N LEU A 40 -4.52 -25.17 3.07
CA LEU A 40 -5.67 -25.27 2.18
C LEU A 40 -6.90 -24.56 2.78
N SER A 41 -7.10 -24.67 4.10
CA SER A 41 -8.17 -23.94 4.80
C SER A 41 -7.95 -22.43 4.72
N ALA A 42 -6.72 -21.95 4.91
CA ALA A 42 -6.39 -20.53 4.81
C ALA A 42 -6.62 -19.98 3.39
N LEU A 43 -6.24 -20.74 2.36
CA LEU A 43 -6.54 -20.40 0.95
C LEU A 43 -8.06 -20.36 0.70
N SER A 44 -8.79 -21.36 1.18
CA SER A 44 -10.25 -21.42 1.06
C SER A 44 -10.93 -20.22 1.72
N GLU A 45 -10.46 -19.82 2.90
CA GLU A 45 -10.99 -18.65 3.62
C GLU A 45 -10.73 -17.35 2.85
N TYR A 46 -9.50 -17.18 2.34
CA TYR A 46 -9.15 -16.03 1.50
C TYR A 46 -10.08 -15.93 0.29
N PHE A 47 -10.24 -17.01 -0.49
CA PHE A 47 -11.09 -17.00 -1.68
C PHE A 47 -12.58 -16.78 -1.35
N ARG A 48 -13.07 -17.34 -0.23
CA ARG A 48 -14.45 -17.12 0.22
C ARG A 48 -14.71 -15.64 0.55
N SER A 49 -13.71 -14.94 1.09
CA SER A 49 -13.79 -13.50 1.38
C SER A 49 -13.53 -12.59 0.16
N GLY A 50 -13.18 -13.15 -1.00
CA GLY A 50 -12.74 -12.41 -2.17
C GLY A 50 -13.78 -11.43 -2.73
N THR A 51 -15.05 -11.84 -2.81
CA THR A 51 -16.14 -10.97 -3.30
C THR A 51 -16.31 -9.73 -2.44
N LYS A 52 -16.26 -9.90 -1.11
CA LYS A 52 -16.35 -8.81 -0.13
C LYS A 52 -15.20 -7.82 -0.30
N ARG A 53 -13.97 -8.31 -0.48
CA ARG A 53 -12.78 -7.45 -0.69
C ARG A 53 -12.87 -6.65 -1.98
N LEU A 54 -13.42 -7.23 -3.04
CA LEU A 54 -13.65 -6.55 -4.32
C LEU A 54 -14.75 -5.48 -4.21
N GLU A 55 -15.84 -5.77 -3.49
CA GLU A 55 -16.91 -4.81 -3.22
C GLU A 55 -16.39 -3.59 -2.43
N ILE A 56 -15.59 -3.83 -1.39
CA ILE A 56 -14.92 -2.77 -0.62
C ILE A 56 -14.02 -1.93 -1.52
N ALA A 57 -13.15 -2.57 -2.31
CA ALA A 57 -12.24 -1.88 -3.22
C ALA A 57 -13.00 -1.04 -4.25
N SER A 58 -14.05 -1.60 -4.87
CA SER A 58 -14.89 -0.90 -5.83
C SER A 58 -15.56 0.34 -5.22
N THR A 59 -16.13 0.20 -4.01
CA THR A 59 -16.79 1.31 -3.31
C THR A 59 -15.81 2.43 -2.97
N ILE A 60 -14.60 2.09 -2.51
CA ILE A 60 -13.56 3.09 -2.21
C ILE A 60 -13.06 3.77 -3.50
N THR A 61 -12.86 3.01 -4.58
CA THR A 61 -12.41 3.54 -5.86
C THR A 61 -13.44 4.47 -6.50
N GLN A 62 -14.73 4.13 -6.46
CA GLN A 62 -15.80 5.00 -6.98
C GLN A 62 -15.88 6.34 -6.22
N ASN A 63 -15.60 6.32 -4.91
CA ASN A 63 -15.69 7.48 -4.05
C ASN A 63 -14.32 8.14 -3.76
N SER A 64 -13.27 7.83 -4.54
CA SER A 64 -11.89 8.25 -4.24
C SER A 64 -11.73 9.76 -4.19
N ASP A 65 -12.33 10.48 -5.15
CA ASP A 65 -12.24 11.93 -5.26
C ASP A 65 -12.87 12.63 -4.03
N LEU A 66 -13.98 12.07 -3.52
CA LEU A 66 -14.65 12.57 -2.31
C LEU A 66 -13.83 12.26 -1.04
N ILE A 67 -13.20 11.08 -0.96
CA ILE A 67 -12.36 10.72 0.19
C ILE A 67 -11.12 11.62 0.25
N VAL A 68 -10.43 11.79 -0.88
CA VAL A 68 -9.21 12.62 -0.96
C VAL A 68 -9.57 14.10 -0.76
N SER A 69 -10.68 14.59 -1.28
CA SER A 69 -11.10 15.99 -1.09
C SER A 69 -11.41 16.33 0.36
N ARG A 70 -12.11 15.44 1.09
CA ARG A 70 -12.37 15.62 2.52
C ARG A 70 -11.07 15.69 3.32
N ALA A 71 -10.13 14.79 3.04
CA ALA A 71 -8.82 14.78 3.69
C ALA A 71 -7.99 16.02 3.36
N ALA A 72 -7.98 16.44 2.10
CA ALA A 72 -7.25 17.64 1.66
C ALA A 72 -7.81 18.92 2.31
N ASN A 73 -9.14 19.05 2.38
CA ASN A 73 -9.80 20.20 3.02
C ASN A 73 -9.54 20.26 4.54
N ARG A 74 -9.18 19.15 5.18
CA ARG A 74 -8.80 19.11 6.59
C ARG A 74 -7.43 19.73 6.84
N ILE A 75 -6.51 19.63 5.88
CA ILE A 75 -5.10 20.04 6.05
C ILE A 75 -4.73 21.32 5.31
N PHE A 76 -5.46 21.66 4.24
CA PHE A 76 -5.20 22.84 3.42
C PHE A 76 -6.25 23.94 3.66
N THR A 77 -5.81 25.20 3.59
CA THR A 77 -6.69 26.38 3.67
C THR A 77 -6.39 27.40 2.56
N GLY A 78 -7.38 28.22 2.19
CA GLY A 78 -7.19 29.34 1.27
C GLY A 78 -7.24 28.99 -0.22
N GLY A 79 -7.98 27.95 -0.61
CA GLY A 79 -8.22 27.56 -2.00
C GLY A 79 -8.97 26.23 -2.11
N SER A 80 -9.24 25.77 -3.34
CA SER A 80 -9.75 24.41 -3.59
C SER A 80 -8.58 23.47 -3.90
N PRO A 81 -8.25 22.52 -2.99
CA PRO A 81 -7.16 21.59 -3.21
C PRO A 81 -7.33 20.73 -4.46
N MET A 82 -8.56 20.29 -4.74
CA MET A 82 -8.86 19.37 -5.84
C MET A 82 -8.47 19.88 -7.23
N ALA A 83 -8.30 21.19 -7.41
CA ALA A 83 -7.83 21.76 -8.67
C ALA A 83 -6.42 21.27 -9.08
N TYR A 84 -5.63 20.76 -8.13
CA TYR A 84 -4.27 20.27 -8.35
C TYR A 84 -4.17 18.74 -8.45
N LEU A 85 -5.30 18.02 -8.42
CA LEU A 85 -5.28 16.56 -8.52
C LEU A 85 -5.03 16.14 -9.97
N GLU A 86 -3.85 15.60 -10.25
CA GLU A 86 -3.53 15.00 -11.54
C GLU A 86 -4.21 13.63 -11.63
N LYS A 87 -5.23 13.52 -12.48
CA LYS A 87 -5.77 12.20 -12.85
C LYS A 87 -4.73 11.52 -13.77
N PRO A 88 -4.42 10.23 -13.55
CA PRO A 88 -3.49 9.53 -14.41
C PRO A 88 -3.97 9.65 -15.85
N VAL A 89 -3.06 10.05 -16.75
CA VAL A 89 -3.31 9.97 -18.19
C VAL A 89 -3.48 8.49 -18.48
N GLU A 90 -4.73 8.06 -18.67
CA GLU A 90 -5.01 6.75 -19.22
C GLU A 90 -4.21 6.67 -20.52
N ALA A 91 -3.21 5.78 -20.55
CA ALA A 91 -2.55 5.46 -21.81
C ALA A 91 -3.67 5.12 -22.78
N PRO A 92 -3.71 5.72 -23.98
CA PRO A 92 -4.81 5.50 -24.90
C PRO A 92 -4.87 4.00 -25.15
N VAL A 93 -5.87 3.35 -24.54
CA VAL A 93 -6.31 2.04 -24.98
C VAL A 93 -6.69 2.31 -26.43
N GLN A 94 -5.97 1.70 -27.35
CA GLN A 94 -6.20 1.84 -28.77
C GLN A 94 -7.49 1.09 -29.09
N GLU A 95 -8.62 1.59 -28.59
CA GLU A 95 -9.94 1.24 -29.05
C GLU A 95 -10.03 1.75 -30.48
N MET A 96 -10.06 0.79 -31.41
CA MET A 96 -10.23 1.06 -32.83
C MET A 96 -11.45 1.97 -33.02
N ALA A 97 -11.20 3.06 -33.74
CA ALA A 97 -12.13 4.13 -34.03
C ALA A 97 -13.56 3.65 -34.37
N MET A 98 -14.54 4.15 -33.61
CA MET A 98 -15.86 4.46 -34.15
C MET A 98 -16.02 5.97 -34.10
N ALA A 99 -15.98 6.56 -35.29
CA ALA A 99 -16.17 7.99 -35.52
C ALA A 99 -17.59 8.40 -35.13
N GLY A 100 -17.73 9.44 -34.31
CA GLY A 100 -19.03 10.08 -34.10
C GLY A 100 -19.06 11.07 -32.94
N ALA A 101 -19.10 12.36 -33.31
CA ALA A 101 -19.53 13.51 -32.51
C ALA A 101 -18.72 13.85 -31.25
N GLY A 102 -17.93 14.93 -31.38
CA GLY A 102 -17.22 15.55 -30.28
C GLY A 102 -18.15 16.20 -29.26
N THR A 103 -17.75 16.10 -27.99
CA THR A 103 -18.13 17.05 -26.95
C THR A 103 -16.87 17.45 -26.20
N ASP A 104 -16.63 18.75 -26.20
CA ASP A 104 -15.43 19.47 -25.76
C ASP A 104 -15.38 19.52 -24.21
N VAL A 105 -15.24 18.35 -23.57
CA VAL A 105 -15.23 18.21 -22.08
C VAL A 105 -13.96 18.82 -21.47
N SER A 106 -12.88 18.96 -22.25
CA SER A 106 -11.61 19.53 -21.78
C SER A 106 -11.69 21.04 -21.52
N ARG A 107 -12.57 21.76 -22.24
CA ARG A 107 -12.69 23.22 -22.13
C ARG A 107 -13.49 23.69 -20.93
N THR A 108 -14.43 22.87 -20.44
CA THR A 108 -15.25 23.19 -19.27
C THR A 108 -14.46 23.04 -17.96
N MET A 109 -13.38 22.25 -17.95
CA MET A 109 -12.49 22.05 -16.79
C MET A 109 -11.46 23.17 -16.57
N GLN A 110 -11.15 23.97 -17.59
CA GLN A 110 -10.19 25.10 -17.48
C GLN A 110 -10.81 26.34 -16.83
N LEU A 111 -12.15 26.43 -16.81
CA LEU A 111 -12.87 27.51 -16.14
C LEU A 111 -13.26 27.00 -14.76
N GLY A 112 -12.50 27.42 -13.74
CA GLY A 112 -12.60 26.97 -12.34
C GLY A 112 -13.90 27.32 -11.62
N THR A 113 -15.04 26.85 -12.14
CA THR A 113 -16.38 27.03 -11.59
C THR A 113 -17.27 25.82 -11.88
N ALA A 114 -16.70 24.61 -11.80
CA ALA A 114 -17.48 23.38 -11.83
C ALA A 114 -17.67 22.85 -10.40
N THR A 115 -18.70 23.35 -9.72
CA THR A 115 -19.30 22.65 -8.59
C THR A 115 -19.99 21.43 -9.18
N TYR A 116 -19.43 20.24 -8.99
CA TYR A 116 -20.03 18.99 -9.45
C TYR A 116 -21.39 18.81 -8.76
N VAL A 117 -22.47 18.94 -9.53
CA VAL A 117 -23.84 18.56 -9.15
C VAL A 117 -24.19 17.35 -9.99
N GLU A 118 -24.11 16.16 -9.40
CA GLU A 118 -24.62 14.94 -10.01
C GLU A 118 -26.10 14.78 -9.65
N SER A 119 -26.93 14.66 -10.70
CA SER A 119 -28.36 14.45 -10.61
C SER A 119 -28.66 12.98 -10.36
N GLY A 120 -28.96 12.63 -9.10
CA GLY A 120 -29.38 11.27 -8.78
C GLY A 120 -29.50 11.02 -7.28
N GLY A 121 -30.56 11.53 -6.66
CA GLY A 121 -31.01 11.09 -5.33
C GLY A 121 -30.15 11.53 -4.14
N GLY A 122 -30.69 12.44 -3.32
CA GLY A 122 -30.19 12.65 -1.95
C GLY A 122 -29.12 13.73 -1.76
N PHE A 123 -29.26 14.89 -2.41
CA PHE A 123 -28.44 16.10 -2.17
C PHE A 123 -28.26 16.45 -0.68
N PHE A 124 -29.26 16.13 0.16
CA PHE A 124 -29.22 16.45 1.59
C PHE A 124 -28.38 15.47 2.43
N GLU A 125 -28.19 14.23 1.98
CA GLU A 125 -27.48 13.19 2.75
C GLU A 125 -25.96 13.26 2.53
N GLY A 126 -25.53 13.54 1.29
CA GLY A 126 -24.13 13.81 0.96
C GLY A 126 -23.59 15.07 1.64
N PHE A 127 -24.40 16.13 1.72
CA PHE A 127 -24.04 17.39 2.38
C PHE A 127 -24.00 17.26 3.91
N ARG A 128 -24.89 16.44 4.50
CA ARG A 128 -24.87 16.15 5.94
C ARG A 128 -23.59 15.42 6.37
N ASN A 129 -23.04 14.52 5.56
CA ASN A 129 -21.76 13.86 5.86
C ASN A 129 -20.52 14.77 5.65
N ILE A 130 -20.66 15.90 4.96
CA ILE A 130 -19.60 16.92 4.80
C ILE A 130 -19.63 17.90 5.98
N PHE A 131 -20.82 18.20 6.52
CA PHE A 131 -21.02 19.13 7.64
C PHE A 131 -21.18 18.47 9.01
N SER A 132 -21.37 17.14 9.10
CA SER A 132 -21.22 16.41 10.35
C SER A 132 -19.75 16.43 10.74
N GLY A 133 -19.43 16.91 11.94
CA GLY A 133 -18.07 17.23 12.38
C GLY A 133 -16.99 16.20 12.01
N SER A 134 -15.77 16.70 11.80
CA SER A 134 -14.60 15.93 11.37
C SER A 134 -14.53 14.56 12.04
N THR A 135 -14.65 13.51 11.24
CA THR A 135 -14.66 12.13 11.72
C THR A 135 -13.26 11.60 12.07
N GLY A 136 -12.20 12.30 11.64
CA GLY A 136 -10.80 11.93 11.85
C GLY A 136 -10.20 12.23 13.25
N GLY A 137 -11.01 12.62 14.24
CA GLY A 137 -10.52 12.95 15.59
C GLY A 137 -9.94 14.37 15.73
N PRO A 138 -9.58 14.79 16.96
CA PRO A 138 -9.07 16.14 17.21
C PRO A 138 -7.70 16.35 16.56
N ALA A 139 -7.49 17.52 15.98
CA ALA A 139 -6.18 17.91 15.46
C ALA A 139 -5.15 17.97 16.60
N PRO A 140 -3.88 17.56 16.38
CA PRO A 140 -2.85 17.64 17.40
C PRO A 140 -2.67 19.09 17.87
N ALA A 141 -2.32 19.26 19.15
CA ALA A 141 -2.07 20.57 19.72
C ALA A 141 -0.99 21.31 18.92
N GLY A 142 -1.29 22.52 18.44
CA GLY A 142 -0.37 23.33 17.64
C GLY A 142 -0.39 23.07 16.13
N PHE A 143 -1.27 22.21 15.61
CA PHE A 143 -1.42 22.02 14.17
C PHE A 143 -1.80 23.32 13.47
N ARG A 144 -1.04 23.67 12.42
CA ARG A 144 -1.33 24.81 11.54
C ARG A 144 -1.67 24.30 10.16
N PRO A 145 -2.86 24.62 9.62
CA PRO A 145 -3.20 24.21 8.26
C PRO A 145 -2.26 24.86 7.24
N ILE A 146 -2.01 24.15 6.15
CA ILE A 146 -1.11 24.57 5.09
C ILE A 146 -1.89 25.52 4.17
N ASN A 147 -1.38 26.72 3.96
CA ASN A 147 -2.01 27.68 3.05
C ASN A 147 -1.64 27.34 1.60
N VAL A 148 -2.64 27.16 0.73
CA VAL A 148 -2.46 26.75 -0.68
C VAL A 148 -1.59 27.75 -1.45
N ALA A 149 -1.79 29.06 -1.24
CA ALA A 149 -1.04 30.10 -1.95
C ALA A 149 0.45 30.10 -1.58
N ARG A 150 0.78 29.80 -0.32
CA ARG A 150 2.18 29.72 0.15
C ARG A 150 2.86 28.41 -0.25
N TYR A 151 2.10 27.33 -0.35
CA TYR A 151 2.64 26.00 -0.62
C TYR A 151 3.09 25.81 -2.07
N GLY A 152 2.38 26.47 -3.00
CA GLY A 152 2.67 26.48 -4.43
C GLY A 152 2.14 25.24 -5.16
N PRO A 153 1.95 25.34 -6.49
CA PRO A 153 1.27 24.32 -7.29
C PRO A 153 1.99 22.97 -7.33
N SER A 154 3.32 22.96 -7.47
CA SER A 154 4.09 21.70 -7.58
C SER A 154 4.05 20.87 -6.30
N ASN A 155 4.17 21.51 -5.14
CA ASN A 155 4.10 20.80 -3.86
C ASN A 155 2.68 20.31 -3.57
N MET A 156 1.68 21.10 -4.00
CA MET A 156 0.28 20.73 -3.89
C MET A 156 -0.06 19.47 -4.70
N GLN A 157 0.41 19.40 -5.95
CA GLN A 157 0.27 18.22 -6.80
C GLN A 157 0.90 16.98 -6.14
N LYS A 158 2.12 17.10 -5.58
CA LYS A 158 2.77 16.00 -4.85
C LYS A 158 1.93 15.54 -3.66
N SER A 159 1.43 16.47 -2.85
CA SER A 159 0.60 16.13 -1.68
C SER A 159 -0.67 15.38 -2.06
N LEU A 160 -1.40 15.85 -3.08
CA LEU A 160 -2.64 15.19 -3.51
C LEU A 160 -2.37 13.85 -4.20
N ARG A 161 -1.29 13.76 -4.98
CA ARG A 161 -0.81 12.49 -5.52
C ARG A 161 -0.52 11.50 -4.40
N ASP A 162 0.17 11.92 -3.35
CA ASP A 162 0.53 11.04 -2.24
C ASP A 162 -0.71 10.58 -1.46
N LEU A 163 -1.70 11.45 -1.23
CA LEU A 163 -3.00 11.04 -0.66
C LEU A 163 -3.72 10.02 -1.54
N SER A 164 -3.74 10.22 -2.86
CA SER A 164 -4.33 9.27 -3.80
C SER A 164 -3.58 7.93 -3.83
N TRP A 165 -2.25 7.95 -3.72
CA TRP A 165 -1.41 6.75 -3.65
C TRP A 165 -1.66 5.96 -2.37
N MET A 166 -1.83 6.64 -1.23
CA MET A 166 -2.17 5.98 0.03
C MET A 166 -3.51 5.26 -0.08
N LEU A 167 -4.54 5.91 -0.63
CA LEU A 167 -5.85 5.27 -0.84
C LEU A 167 -5.74 4.06 -1.77
N ARG A 168 -4.98 4.20 -2.86
CA ARG A 168 -4.76 3.14 -3.82
C ARG A 168 -4.05 1.93 -3.20
N TYR A 169 -2.98 2.15 -2.42
CA TYR A 169 -2.29 1.07 -1.72
C TYR A 169 -3.17 0.39 -0.66
N VAL A 170 -4.05 1.13 0.01
CA VAL A 170 -5.07 0.53 0.89
C VAL A 170 -5.98 -0.41 0.10
N THR A 171 -6.52 0.02 -1.04
CA THR A 171 -7.37 -0.86 -1.87
C THR A 171 -6.62 -2.09 -2.39
N TYR A 172 -5.35 -1.93 -2.78
CA TYR A 172 -4.52 -3.05 -3.22
C TYR A 172 -4.24 -4.03 -2.10
N ALA A 173 -3.94 -3.55 -0.89
CA ALA A 173 -3.70 -4.39 0.28
C ALA A 173 -4.95 -5.19 0.69
N ILE A 174 -6.14 -4.56 0.65
CA ILE A 174 -7.42 -5.21 0.94
C ILE A 174 -7.67 -6.37 -0.03
N VAL A 175 -7.45 -6.14 -1.33
CA VAL A 175 -7.62 -7.16 -2.38
C VAL A 175 -6.57 -8.26 -2.25
N ALA A 176 -5.29 -7.90 -2.04
CA ALA A 176 -4.17 -8.84 -1.88
C ALA A 176 -4.26 -9.71 -0.61
N GLY A 177 -5.00 -9.24 0.39
CA GLY A 177 -5.17 -9.90 1.69
C GLY A 177 -4.01 -9.80 2.65
N ASP A 178 -2.95 -9.08 2.27
CA ASP A 178 -1.77 -8.89 3.09
C ASP A 178 -1.38 -7.40 3.08
N PRO A 179 -1.07 -6.78 4.24
CA PRO A 179 -0.63 -5.39 4.32
C PRO A 179 0.80 -5.15 3.84
N ASN A 180 1.53 -6.16 3.33
CA ASN A 180 2.95 -6.04 2.96
C ASN A 180 3.24 -4.86 2.02
N ILE A 181 2.35 -4.57 1.05
CA ILE A 181 2.50 -3.41 0.16
C ILE A 181 2.48 -2.08 0.93
N ILE A 182 1.73 -2.00 2.03
CA ILE A 182 1.71 -0.82 2.90
C ILE A 182 2.96 -0.79 3.76
N THR A 183 3.31 -1.89 4.44
CA THR A 183 4.42 -1.91 5.40
C THR A 183 5.76 -1.60 4.72
N VAL A 184 5.98 -2.07 3.49
CA VAL A 184 7.22 -1.81 2.75
C VAL A 184 7.33 -0.37 2.26
N ASN A 185 6.21 0.21 1.80
CA ASN A 185 6.23 1.52 1.13
C ASN A 185 5.97 2.71 2.06
N VAL A 186 5.30 2.49 3.20
CA VAL A 186 4.93 3.56 4.14
C VAL A 186 5.94 3.68 5.28
N ARG A 187 6.62 2.58 5.65
CA ARG A 187 7.63 2.60 6.71
C ARG A 187 8.78 3.54 6.36
N GLY A 188 9.12 4.45 7.27
CA GLY A 188 10.21 5.41 7.09
C GLY A 188 9.88 6.56 6.12
N LEU A 189 8.70 6.55 5.48
CA LEU A 189 8.27 7.62 4.58
C LEU A 189 8.16 8.98 5.31
N ARG A 190 7.78 8.96 6.58
CA ARG A 190 7.63 10.15 7.42
C ARG A 190 8.89 11.01 7.42
N GLU A 191 10.05 10.44 7.68
CA GLU A 191 11.33 11.16 7.73
C GLU A 191 11.72 11.73 6.36
N ILE A 192 11.35 11.04 5.28
CA ILE A 192 11.59 11.49 3.90
C ILE A 192 10.74 12.74 3.59
N ILE A 193 9.46 12.71 3.97
CA ILE A 193 8.53 13.80 3.65
C ILE A 193 8.64 14.99 4.62
N GLU A 194 9.14 14.79 5.84
CA GLU A 194 9.27 15.84 6.86
C GLU A 194 10.15 17.03 6.42
N ASN A 195 11.04 16.80 5.45
CA ASN A 195 11.86 17.86 4.85
C ASN A 195 11.05 18.84 3.98
N ALA A 196 9.91 18.41 3.43
CA ALA A 196 9.11 19.18 2.47
C ALA A 196 7.67 19.45 2.92
N CYS A 197 7.14 18.65 3.85
CA CYS A 197 5.78 18.76 4.37
C CYS A 197 5.73 18.36 5.84
N SER A 198 4.74 18.87 6.58
CA SER A 198 4.52 18.45 7.96
C SER A 198 4.05 16.98 8.02
N GLY A 199 4.76 16.14 8.79
CA GLY A 199 4.34 14.77 9.07
C GLY A 199 3.00 14.69 9.81
N ASP A 200 2.72 15.65 10.69
CA ASP A 200 1.45 15.73 11.44
C ASP A 200 0.26 16.06 10.54
N ALA A 201 0.47 16.90 9.51
CA ALA A 201 -0.54 17.13 8.48
C ALA A 201 -0.90 15.83 7.76
N THR A 202 0.10 15.02 7.42
CA THR A 202 -0.11 13.74 6.73
C THR A 202 -0.88 12.76 7.63
N LEU A 203 -0.55 12.69 8.91
CA LEU A 203 -1.29 11.87 9.89
C LEU A 203 -2.76 12.26 9.99
N LEU A 204 -3.04 13.56 10.07
CA LEU A 204 -4.41 14.05 10.10
C LEU A 204 -5.18 13.72 8.83
N ALA A 205 -4.53 13.86 7.67
CA ALA A 205 -5.14 13.50 6.40
C ALA A 205 -5.49 12.00 6.36
N LEU A 206 -4.57 11.12 6.79
CA LEU A 206 -4.81 9.67 6.84
C LEU A 206 -5.95 9.30 7.80
N GLN A 207 -6.05 9.97 8.96
CA GLN A 207 -7.16 9.77 9.89
C GLN A 207 -8.49 10.22 9.30
N GLU A 208 -8.52 11.34 8.59
CA GLU A 208 -9.74 11.81 7.92
C GLU A 208 -10.12 10.91 6.74
N MET A 209 -9.15 10.39 5.97
CA MET A 209 -9.40 9.39 4.93
C MET A 209 -10.01 8.11 5.50
N ARG A 210 -9.53 7.64 6.67
CA ARG A 210 -10.12 6.51 7.38
C ARG A 210 -11.57 6.81 7.77
N GLY A 211 -11.83 7.94 8.41
CA GLY A 211 -13.18 8.35 8.82
C GLY A 211 -14.15 8.48 7.64
N ALA A 212 -13.71 9.13 6.56
CA ALA A 212 -14.48 9.28 5.33
C ALA A 212 -14.77 7.92 4.67
N SER A 213 -13.79 7.01 4.64
CA SER A 213 -13.96 5.66 4.06
C SER A 213 -14.94 4.82 4.87
N LEU A 214 -14.83 4.82 6.20
CA LEU A 214 -15.75 4.11 7.10
C LEU A 214 -17.19 4.62 6.97
N GLY A 215 -17.37 5.90 6.62
CA GLY A 215 -18.69 6.49 6.38
C GLY A 215 -19.51 5.78 5.29
N TYR A 216 -18.87 5.10 4.33
CA TYR A 216 -19.54 4.35 3.27
C TYR A 216 -19.94 2.92 3.68
N PHE A 217 -19.38 2.38 4.78
CA PHE A 217 -19.60 1.00 5.22
C PHE A 217 -20.41 0.91 6.53
N LYS A 218 -21.19 1.95 6.88
CA LYS A 218 -21.99 1.99 8.12
C LYS A 218 -22.94 0.81 8.29
N ASN A 219 -23.46 0.28 7.19
CA ASN A 219 -24.42 -0.83 7.18
C ASN A 219 -23.74 -2.22 7.18
N ASP A 220 -22.41 -2.26 7.07
CA ASP A 220 -21.65 -3.49 6.88
C ASP A 220 -20.46 -3.53 7.84
N ALA A 221 -20.69 -4.06 9.03
CA ALA A 221 -19.70 -4.12 10.09
C ALA A 221 -18.44 -4.90 9.70
N VAL A 222 -18.57 -5.92 8.85
CA VAL A 222 -17.43 -6.73 8.40
C VAL A 222 -16.55 -5.92 7.45
N ALA A 223 -17.14 -5.23 6.46
CA ALA A 223 -16.38 -4.36 5.58
C ALA A 223 -15.75 -3.18 6.33
N ALA A 224 -16.49 -2.56 7.25
CA ALA A 224 -15.98 -1.49 8.09
C ALA A 224 -14.78 -1.95 8.93
N GLY A 225 -14.83 -3.16 9.49
CA GLY A 225 -13.71 -3.78 10.22
C GLY A 225 -12.47 -3.92 9.35
N ILE A 226 -12.60 -4.56 8.18
CA ILE A 226 -11.49 -4.74 7.23
C ILE A 226 -10.87 -3.38 6.86
N VAL A 227 -11.69 -2.41 6.45
CA VAL A 227 -11.21 -1.07 6.07
C VAL A 227 -10.49 -0.40 7.24
N SER A 228 -11.07 -0.46 8.44
CA SER A 228 -10.47 0.09 9.65
C SER A 228 -9.07 -0.47 9.91
N ASP A 229 -8.93 -1.79 9.87
CA ASP A 229 -7.68 -2.48 10.18
C ASP A 229 -6.57 -2.08 9.19
N TYR A 230 -6.86 -2.06 7.88
CA TYR A 230 -5.86 -1.67 6.88
C TYR A 230 -5.46 -0.19 7.01
N PHE A 231 -6.39 0.72 7.28
CA PHE A 231 -6.05 2.13 7.52
C PHE A 231 -5.24 2.31 8.82
N GLU A 232 -5.53 1.54 9.87
CA GLU A 232 -4.75 1.56 11.10
C GLU A 232 -3.32 1.10 10.86
N ILE A 233 -3.09 0.09 10.03
CA ILE A 233 -1.75 -0.34 9.63
C ILE A 233 -1.01 0.79 8.90
N VAL A 234 -1.65 1.49 7.95
CA VAL A 234 -1.04 2.65 7.26
C VAL A 234 -0.60 3.71 8.27
N ILE A 235 -1.50 4.08 9.19
CA ILE A 235 -1.24 5.12 10.20
C ILE A 235 -0.11 4.67 11.13
N ASN A 236 -0.12 3.42 11.58
CA ASN A 236 0.88 2.89 12.50
C ASN A 236 2.27 2.80 11.85
N GLU A 237 2.34 2.32 10.60
CA GLU A 237 3.61 2.25 9.87
C GLU A 237 4.17 3.62 9.51
N PHE A 238 3.29 4.59 9.23
CA PHE A 238 3.71 5.98 8.99
C PHE A 238 4.25 6.65 10.25
N LYS A 239 3.68 6.35 11.43
CA LYS A 239 4.20 6.86 12.72
C LYS A 239 5.54 6.25 13.09
N ALA A 240 5.80 5.03 12.64
CA ALA A 240 6.93 4.28 13.08
C ALA A 240 8.25 4.77 12.46
N PRO A 241 9.37 4.70 13.21
CA PRO A 241 10.65 5.23 12.74
C PRO A 241 11.20 4.42 11.57
N ASN A 242 12.04 5.06 10.76
CA ASN A 242 12.73 4.42 9.65
C ASN A 242 13.63 3.28 10.18
N PRO A 243 13.48 2.05 9.66
CA PRO A 243 14.33 0.94 10.08
C PRO A 243 15.78 1.15 9.63
N GLY A 244 16.73 0.78 10.48
CA GLY A 244 18.15 0.87 10.16
C GLY A 244 18.58 -0.08 9.03
N ASP A 245 19.53 0.36 8.23
CA ASP A 245 20.06 -0.42 7.10
C ASP A 245 20.77 -1.69 7.55
N LYS A 246 20.61 -2.76 6.76
CA LYS A 246 21.37 -4.00 6.94
C LYS A 246 22.77 -3.83 6.38
N VAL A 247 23.75 -3.74 7.26
CA VAL A 247 25.16 -3.70 6.88
C VAL A 247 25.74 -5.11 6.83
N ARG A 248 26.43 -5.43 5.73
CA ARG A 248 27.22 -6.66 5.55
C ARG A 248 28.70 -6.34 5.73
N GLN A 249 29.17 -6.50 6.97
CA GLN A 249 30.58 -6.35 7.31
C GLN A 249 31.40 -7.57 6.86
N ARG A 250 32.68 -7.35 6.55
CA ARG A 250 33.61 -8.38 6.07
C ARG A 250 34.80 -8.52 7.01
N PRO A 251 35.28 -9.75 7.26
CA PRO A 251 36.41 -9.98 8.15
C PRO A 251 37.76 -9.69 7.48
N SER A 252 37.83 -9.65 6.15
CA SER A 252 39.06 -9.50 5.38
C SER A 252 39.01 -8.27 4.46
N SER A 253 40.17 -7.66 4.21
CA SER A 253 40.32 -6.40 3.47
C SER A 253 40.13 -6.54 1.96
N ASP A 254 40.22 -7.75 1.42
CA ASP A 254 39.97 -8.07 0.02
C ASP A 254 38.47 -8.08 -0.34
N GLN A 255 37.59 -8.25 0.65
CA GLN A 255 36.15 -8.31 0.45
C GLN A 255 35.50 -6.95 0.66
N GLN A 256 34.69 -6.50 -0.30
CA GLN A 256 33.88 -5.30 -0.12
C GLN A 256 32.73 -5.50 0.88
N GLY A 257 32.56 -4.52 1.77
CA GLY A 257 31.35 -4.35 2.57
C GLY A 257 30.20 -3.82 1.71
N LEU A 258 28.97 -4.19 2.05
CA LEU A 258 27.76 -3.74 1.36
C LEU A 258 26.70 -3.33 2.39
N GLN A 259 25.75 -2.48 1.97
CA GLN A 259 24.58 -2.12 2.78
C GLN A 259 23.30 -2.31 1.97
N LEU A 260 22.20 -2.62 2.67
CA LEU A 260 20.90 -2.81 2.07
C LEU A 260 19.82 -2.16 2.94
N PRO A 261 18.92 -1.32 2.38
CA PRO A 261 17.77 -0.82 3.10
C PRO A 261 16.91 -1.96 3.65
N GLN A 262 16.53 -1.88 4.92
CA GLN A 262 15.74 -2.92 5.57
C GLN A 262 14.35 -3.09 4.91
N SER A 263 13.76 -2.01 4.38
CA SER A 263 12.50 -2.05 3.61
C SER A 263 12.60 -2.99 2.41
N TYR A 264 13.70 -2.94 1.66
CA TYR A 264 13.95 -3.82 0.52
C TYR A 264 14.09 -5.29 0.95
N PHE A 265 14.71 -5.55 2.11
CA PHE A 265 14.76 -6.90 2.68
C PHE A 265 13.38 -7.40 3.13
N ASN A 266 12.54 -6.53 3.68
CA ASN A 266 11.21 -6.91 4.18
C ASN A 266 10.20 -7.18 3.05
N ALA A 267 10.40 -6.55 1.88
CA ALA A 267 9.65 -6.85 0.67
C ALA A 267 9.98 -8.24 0.11
N ALA A 268 11.21 -8.71 0.34
CA ALA A 268 11.65 -10.00 -0.12
C ALA A 268 10.88 -11.13 0.56
N GLU A 269 10.80 -12.24 -0.16
CA GLU A 269 10.19 -13.49 0.29
C GLU A 269 10.79 -13.96 1.62
N ARG A 270 9.93 -14.30 2.58
CA ARG A 270 10.36 -14.83 3.89
C ARG A 270 10.86 -16.26 3.70
N ARG A 271 12.18 -16.42 3.63
CA ARG A 271 12.82 -17.75 3.64
C ARG A 271 12.95 -18.25 5.07
N PRO A 272 12.35 -19.41 5.42
CA PRO A 272 12.44 -19.98 6.76
C PRO A 272 13.88 -20.40 7.05
N LYS A 273 14.29 -20.24 8.30
CA LYS A 273 15.57 -20.71 8.79
C LYS A 273 15.33 -21.87 9.73
N PHE A 274 15.89 -23.02 9.38
CA PHE A 274 15.80 -24.23 10.19
C PHE A 274 16.90 -24.22 11.26
N VAL A 275 16.53 -24.48 12.51
CA VAL A 275 17.45 -24.46 13.66
C VAL A 275 17.30 -25.75 14.44
N MET A 276 18.40 -26.49 14.61
CA MET A 276 18.41 -27.72 15.41
C MET A 276 18.60 -27.40 16.90
N LYS A 277 17.66 -27.78 17.77
CA LYS A 277 17.75 -27.61 19.23
C LYS A 277 17.46 -28.91 20.00
N PRO A 278 18.11 -29.13 21.16
CA PRO A 278 17.83 -30.27 22.03
C PRO A 278 16.49 -30.02 22.76
N GLY A 279 15.40 -30.56 22.23
CA GLY A 279 14.05 -30.36 22.78
C GLY A 279 12.96 -30.24 21.71
N LEU A 280 13.34 -30.16 20.44
CA LEU A 280 12.40 -30.21 19.33
C LEU A 280 11.69 -31.56 19.23
N SER A 281 10.46 -31.53 18.72
CA SER A 281 9.70 -32.73 18.36
C SER A 281 10.42 -33.53 17.26
N ALA A 282 10.06 -34.81 17.10
CA ALA A 282 10.64 -35.64 16.06
C ALA A 282 10.37 -35.08 14.65
N VAL A 283 9.19 -34.48 14.44
CA VAL A 283 8.80 -33.86 13.16
C VAL A 283 9.70 -32.67 12.84
N GLU A 284 9.84 -31.72 13.77
CA GLU A 284 10.70 -30.55 13.58
C GLU A 284 12.17 -30.94 13.36
N LYS A 285 12.67 -31.96 14.06
CA LYS A 285 14.02 -32.48 13.84
C LYS A 285 14.17 -33.04 12.42
N ASN A 286 13.20 -33.81 11.95
CA ASN A 286 13.21 -34.36 10.60
C ASN A 286 13.17 -33.26 9.54
N ASP A 287 12.38 -32.20 9.75
CA ASP A 287 12.31 -31.07 8.82
C ASP A 287 13.65 -30.32 8.73
N VAL A 288 14.33 -30.13 9.86
CA VAL A 288 15.67 -29.52 9.90
C VAL A 288 16.68 -30.41 9.16
N VAL A 289 16.63 -31.73 9.37
CA VAL A 289 17.53 -32.68 8.69
C VAL A 289 17.28 -32.70 7.18
N LYS A 290 16.03 -32.73 6.73
CA LYS A 290 15.67 -32.63 5.31
C LYS A 290 16.11 -31.31 4.68
N ALA A 291 15.98 -30.20 5.40
CA ALA A 291 16.50 -28.91 4.93
C ALA A 291 18.03 -28.96 4.76
N ALA A 292 18.77 -29.64 5.65
CA ALA A 292 20.21 -29.82 5.51
C ALA A 292 20.58 -30.68 4.29
N TYR A 293 19.85 -31.78 4.01
CA TYR A 293 20.07 -32.58 2.81
C TYR A 293 19.90 -31.74 1.54
N ARG A 294 18.81 -30.97 1.45
CA ARG A 294 18.55 -30.10 0.29
C ARG A 294 19.62 -29.04 0.10
N GLN A 295 20.13 -28.46 1.19
CA GLN A 295 21.18 -27.45 1.12
C GLN A 295 22.55 -28.00 0.70
N ILE A 296 22.86 -29.26 1.02
CA ILE A 296 24.18 -29.87 0.75
C ILE A 296 24.20 -30.61 -0.59
N PHE A 297 23.13 -31.34 -0.91
CA PHE A 297 23.03 -32.18 -2.11
C PHE A 297 22.21 -31.53 -3.23
N GLU A 298 21.73 -30.30 -3.02
CA GLU A 298 20.86 -29.54 -3.93
C GLU A 298 19.50 -30.24 -4.22
N ARG A 299 19.19 -31.31 -3.47
CA ARG A 299 17.95 -32.09 -3.52
C ARG A 299 17.81 -32.97 -2.29
N ASP A 300 16.59 -33.43 -2.00
CA ASP A 300 16.40 -34.49 -1.00
C ASP A 300 16.82 -35.84 -1.58
N ILE A 301 17.77 -36.50 -0.92
CA ILE A 301 18.28 -37.82 -1.30
C ILE A 301 17.72 -38.94 -0.41
N THR A 302 16.98 -38.57 0.63
CA THR A 302 16.31 -39.51 1.52
C THR A 302 14.95 -39.84 0.92
N ARG A 303 14.85 -40.99 0.26
CA ARG A 303 13.57 -41.59 -0.15
C ARG A 303 12.98 -42.41 0.99
#